data_AF-A0A5B9E7F0-F1
#
_entry.id   AF-A0A5B9E7F0-F1
#
_cell.length_a   1.000
_cell.length_b   1.000
_cell.length_c   1.000
_cell.angle_alpha   90.00
_cell.angle_beta   90.00
_cell.angle_gamma   90.00
#
_symmetry.space_group_name_H-M   'P 1'
#
loop_
_entity.id
_entity.type
_entity.pdbx_description
1 polymer ?
#
loop_
_entity_poly.entity_id
_entity_poly.type
_entity_poly.pdbx_seq_one_letter_code
_entity_poly.pdbx_strand_id
1 'polypeptide(L)'
;MKSVLYWLATGIIAAELFVGGIADLMRAQWASAVMIHLGYPLYMMTILGFWKVLAAIALVVPRINRIREWAYAGTVFELTGAAASHILRGDGLAAAIAPSVFTLLTLLSWILWNARIRMGAHP
;
A
#
# COMPACT_ATOMS: atom_id res chain seq x y z
N MET A 1 -14.70 12.58 -14.81
CA MET A 1 -14.33 12.73 -13.38
C MET A 1 -13.91 11.43 -12.70
N LYS A 2 -14.72 10.36 -12.67
CA LYS A 2 -14.38 9.10 -11.96
C LYS A 2 -13.03 8.47 -12.37
N SER A 3 -12.67 8.54 -13.67
CA SER A 3 -11.38 8.05 -14.17
C SER A 3 -10.18 8.86 -13.66
N VAL A 4 -10.31 10.19 -13.56
CA VAL A 4 -9.24 11.06 -13.04
C VAL A 4 -9.00 10.79 -11.57
N LEU A 5 -10.07 10.73 -10.77
CA LEU A 5 -9.97 10.44 -9.34
C LEU A 5 -9.36 9.05 -9.08
N TYR A 6 -9.73 8.06 -9.89
CA TYR A 6 -9.13 6.72 -9.86
C TYR A 6 -7.62 6.77 -10.09
N TRP A 7 -7.16 7.43 -11.16
CA TRP A 7 -5.74 7.51 -11.49
C TRP A 7 -4.94 8.35 -10.50
N LEU A 8 -5.53 9.39 -9.91
CA LEU A 8 -4.92 10.15 -8.82
C LEU A 8 -4.72 9.27 -7.58
N ALA A 9 -5.77 8.60 -7.11
CA ALA A 9 -5.66 7.71 -5.95
C ALA A 9 -4.68 6.56 -6.19
N THR A 10 -4.76 5.91 -7.36
CA THR A 10 -3.87 4.80 -7.74
C THR A 10 -2.43 5.27 -7.88
N GLY A 11 -2.20 6.45 -8.46
CA GLY A 11 -0.87 7.01 -8.62
C GLY A 11 -0.21 7.30 -7.27
N ILE A 12 -0.96 7.87 -6.32
CA ILE A 12 -0.45 8.13 -4.96
C ILE A 12 -0.09 6.82 -4.25
N ILE A 13 -0.96 5.81 -4.28
CA ILE A 13 -0.69 4.51 -3.63
C ILE A 13 0.47 3.79 -4.33
N ALA A 14 0.51 3.77 -5.66
CA ALA A 14 1.61 3.15 -6.38
C ALA A 14 2.95 3.85 -6.09
N ALA A 15 2.96 5.17 -5.93
CA ALA A 15 4.16 5.91 -5.57
C ALA A 15 4.61 5.61 -4.13
N GLU A 16 3.66 5.56 -3.18
CA GLU A 16 3.94 5.17 -1.79
C GLU A 16 4.55 3.78 -1.72
N LEU A 17 3.93 2.78 -2.36
CA LEU A 17 4.42 1.41 -2.40
C LEU A 17 5.77 1.30 -3.11
N PHE A 18 5.98 2.02 -4.21
CA PHE A 18 7.25 1.97 -4.93
C PHE A 18 8.38 2.61 -4.12
N VAL A 19 8.19 3.83 -3.61
CA VAL A 19 9.21 4.54 -2.84
C VAL A 19 9.47 3.82 -1.51
N GLY A 20 8.41 3.43 -0.78
CA GLY A 20 8.51 2.67 0.45
C GLY A 20 9.17 1.30 0.23
N GLY A 21 8.80 0.61 -0.85
CA GLY A 21 9.38 -0.69 -1.18
C GLY A 21 10.87 -0.61 -1.53
N ILE A 22 11.28 0.40 -2.31
CA ILE A 22 12.70 0.65 -2.57
C ILE A 22 13.45 1.03 -1.29
N ALA A 23 12.86 1.87 -0.42
CA ALA A 23 13.46 2.23 0.86
C ALA A 23 13.66 1.00 1.76
N ASP A 24 12.69 0.08 1.78
CA ASP A 24 12.76 -1.18 2.52
C ASP A 24 13.88 -2.09 1.95
N LEU A 25 13.98 -2.24 0.63
CA LEU A 25 15.02 -3.03 -0.02
C LEU A 25 16.43 -2.45 0.16
N MET A 26 16.55 -1.13 0.13
CA MET A 26 17.82 -0.42 0.35
C MET A 26 18.17 -0.28 1.83
N ARG A 27 17.28 -0.71 2.75
CA ARG A 27 17.40 -0.49 4.19
C ARG A 27 17.71 0.97 4.53
N ALA A 28 16.93 1.88 3.96
CA ALA A 28 17.05 3.30 4.26
C ALA A 28 17.02 3.52 5.78
N GLN A 29 17.85 4.44 6.29
CA GLN A 29 18.04 4.60 7.74
C GLN A 29 16.71 4.90 8.47
N TRP A 30 15.86 5.74 7.88
CA TRP A 30 14.56 6.09 8.45
C TRP A 30 13.60 4.89 8.49
N ALA A 31 13.57 4.06 7.44
CA ALA A 31 12.70 2.86 7.39
C ALA A 31 13.21 1.78 8.37
N SER A 32 14.53 1.59 8.44
CA SER A 32 15.16 0.64 9.37
C SER A 32 14.91 1.04 10.82
N ALA A 33 14.96 2.33 11.13
CA ALA A 33 14.66 2.85 12.47
C ALA A 33 13.21 2.53 12.88
N VAL A 34 12.24 2.69 11.98
CA VAL A 34 10.83 2.34 12.24
C VAL A 34 10.69 0.85 12.51
N MET A 35 11.31 -0.02 11.70
CA MET A 35 11.24 -1.47 11.90
C MET A 35 11.82 -1.92 13.24
N ILE A 36 12.99 -1.39 13.62
CA ILE A 36 13.63 -1.68 14.90
C ILE A 36 12.77 -1.17 16.06
N HIS A 37 12.25 0.05 15.94
CA HIS A 37 11.37 0.65 16.94
C HIS A 37 10.13 -0.20 17.19
N LEU A 38 9.48 -0.66 16.13
CA LEU A 38 8.30 -1.54 16.17
C LEU A 38 8.63 -2.98 16.62
N GLY A 39 9.92 -3.33 16.74
CA GLY A 39 10.37 -4.65 17.18
C GLY A 39 10.40 -5.71 16.07
N TYR A 40 10.35 -5.30 14.80
CA TYR A 40 10.43 -6.20 13.67
C TYR A 40 11.89 -6.55 13.32
N PRO A 41 12.15 -7.80 12.93
CA PRO A 41 13.47 -8.19 12.42
C PRO A 41 13.71 -7.57 11.03
N LEU A 42 14.95 -7.12 10.77
CA LEU A 42 15.30 -6.40 9.54
C LEU A 42 15.14 -7.23 8.24
N TYR A 43 15.08 -8.56 8.31
CA TYR A 43 14.77 -9.36 7.12
C TYR A 43 13.34 -9.11 6.62
N MET A 44 12.42 -8.67 7.50
CA MET A 44 11.05 -8.34 7.14
C MET A 44 11.01 -7.18 6.13
N MET A 45 11.96 -6.25 6.20
CA MET A 45 12.09 -5.18 5.21
C MET A 45 12.32 -5.73 3.81
N THR A 46 13.19 -6.72 3.65
CA THR A 46 13.45 -7.33 2.34
C THR A 46 12.19 -8.00 1.77
N ILE A 47 11.42 -8.68 2.62
CA ILE A 47 10.16 -9.33 2.23
C ILE A 47 9.12 -8.27 1.84
N LEU A 48 8.83 -7.30 2.72
CA LEU A 48 7.85 -6.26 2.45
C LEU A 48 8.25 -5.41 1.24
N GLY A 49 9.51 -5.01 1.15
CA GLY A 49 10.01 -4.20 0.06
C GLY A 49 9.84 -4.87 -1.30
N PHE A 50 10.14 -6.16 -1.40
CA PHE A 50 9.89 -6.94 -2.61
C PHE A 50 8.41 -6.94 -3.00
N TRP A 51 7.52 -7.22 -2.05
CA TRP A 51 6.08 -7.27 -2.30
C TRP A 51 5.47 -5.90 -2.61
N LYS A 52 5.94 -4.82 -1.97
CA LYS A 52 5.51 -3.45 -2.25
C LYS A 52 5.83 -3.02 -3.66
N VAL A 53 7.05 -3.30 -4.15
CA VAL A 53 7.44 -2.99 -5.54
C VAL A 53 6.57 -3.77 -6.53
N LEU A 54 6.33 -5.06 -6.29
CA LEU A 54 5.42 -5.85 -7.13
C LEU A 54 3.99 -5.33 -7.12
N ALA A 55 3.48 -4.93 -5.95
CA ALA A 55 2.15 -4.33 -5.81
C ALA A 55 2.05 -3.01 -6.59
N ALA A 56 3.04 -2.13 -6.48
CA ALA A 56 3.10 -0.88 -7.25
C ALA A 56 3.02 -1.13 -8.77
N ILE A 57 3.80 -2.09 -9.28
CA ILE A 57 3.78 -2.49 -10.68
C ILE A 57 2.40 -3.03 -11.08
N ALA A 58 1.81 -3.91 -10.26
CA ALA A 58 0.49 -4.49 -10.52
C ALA A 58 -0.66 -3.47 -10.51
N LEU A 59 -0.55 -2.43 -9.67
CA LEU A 59 -1.53 -1.35 -9.63
C LEU A 59 -1.43 -0.47 -10.89
N VAL A 60 -0.24 -0.18 -11.40
CA VAL A 60 -0.06 0.69 -12.57
C VAL A 60 -0.27 -0.06 -13.89
N VAL A 61 0.22 -1.29 -14.02
CA VAL A 61 0.19 -2.07 -15.27
C VAL A 61 -0.98 -3.06 -15.24
N PRO A 62 -2.15 -2.74 -15.83
CA PRO A 62 -3.31 -3.62 -15.80
C PRO A 62 -3.15 -4.72 -16.85
N ARG A 63 -2.59 -5.86 -16.47
CA ARG A 63 -2.60 -7.07 -17.33
C ARG A 63 -3.60 -8.12 -16.86
N ILE A 64 -3.70 -8.33 -15.55
CA ILE A 64 -4.51 -9.42 -14.97
C ILE A 64 -5.26 -8.88 -13.74
N ASN A 65 -6.59 -8.83 -13.80
CA ASN A 65 -7.43 -8.30 -12.73
C ASN A 65 -7.18 -8.99 -11.38
N ARG A 66 -6.93 -10.31 -11.39
CA ARG A 66 -6.64 -11.09 -10.17
C ARG A 66 -5.37 -10.62 -9.46
N ILE A 67 -4.31 -10.29 -10.20
CA ILE A 67 -3.05 -9.78 -9.61
C ILE A 67 -3.29 -8.42 -8.97
N ARG A 68 -4.12 -7.59 -9.60
CA ARG A 68 -4.49 -6.28 -9.06
C ARG A 68 -5.32 -6.40 -7.78
N GLU A 69 -6.26 -7.33 -7.70
CA GLU A 69 -6.98 -7.64 -6.44
C GLU A 69 -6.00 -8.05 -5.33
N TRP A 70 -5.00 -8.89 -5.64
CA TRP A 70 -3.98 -9.28 -4.67
C TRP A 70 -3.13 -8.10 -4.20
N ALA A 71 -2.77 -7.20 -5.12
CA ALA A 71 -2.03 -5.98 -4.78
C ALA A 71 -2.85 -5.09 -3.84
N TYR A 72 -4.14 -4.89 -4.11
CA TYR A 72 -5.02 -4.12 -3.21
C TYR A 72 -5.15 -4.78 -1.84
N ALA A 73 -5.42 -6.09 -1.78
CA ALA A 73 -5.56 -6.81 -0.51
C ALA A 73 -4.26 -6.76 0.31
N GLY A 74 -3.11 -7.04 -0.31
CA GLY A 74 -1.80 -6.98 0.34
C GLY A 74 -1.47 -5.59 0.87
N THR A 75 -1.79 -4.54 0.09
CA THR A 75 -1.59 -3.13 0.51
C THR A 75 -2.45 -2.79 1.73
N VAL A 76 -3.72 -3.22 1.75
CA VAL A 76 -4.59 -3.02 2.92
C VAL A 76 -4.02 -3.75 4.15
N PHE A 77 -3.55 -4.99 4.00
CA PHE A 77 -2.96 -5.73 5.13
C PHE A 77 -1.68 -5.10 5.65
N GLU A 78 -0.82 -4.62 4.76
CA GLU A 78 0.43 -3.97 5.15
C GLU A 78 0.16 -2.65 5.89
N LEU A 79 -0.69 -1.78 5.35
CA LEU A 79 -0.98 -0.48 5.95
C LEU A 79 -1.78 -0.59 7.25
N THR A 80 -2.78 -1.48 7.30
CA THR A 80 -3.51 -1.72 8.56
C THR A 80 -2.62 -2.40 9.61
N GLY A 81 -1.73 -3.29 9.18
CA GLY A 81 -0.68 -3.87 10.01
C GLY A 81 0.22 -2.80 10.60
N ALA A 82 0.75 -1.88 9.77
CA ALA A 82 1.58 -0.77 10.22
C ALA A 82 0.86 0.12 11.25
N ALA A 83 -0.40 0.48 10.99
CA ALA A 83 -1.23 1.23 11.93
C ALA A 83 -1.41 0.49 13.27
N ALA A 84 -1.73 -0.80 13.22
CA ALA A 84 -1.89 -1.64 14.42
C ALA A 84 -0.57 -1.75 15.19
N SER A 85 0.57 -1.91 14.51
CA SER A 85 1.88 -2.03 15.14
C SER A 85 2.27 -0.78 15.92
N HIS A 86 2.01 0.41 15.37
CA HIS A 86 2.22 1.67 16.11
C HIS A 86 1.35 1.75 17.36
N ILE A 87 0.07 1.38 17.27
CA ILE A 87 -0.86 1.40 18.41
C ILE A 87 -0.40 0.40 19.48
N LEU A 88 -0.09 -0.85 19.08
CA LEU A 88 0.33 -1.92 19.98
C LEU A 88 1.72 -1.66 20.60
N ARG A 89 2.57 -0.88 19.91
CA ARG A 89 3.86 -0.43 20.46
C ARG A 89 3.73 0.70 21.47
N GLY A 90 2.58 1.37 21.52
CA GLY A 90 2.31 2.47 22.45
C GLY A 90 2.68 3.85 21.91
N ASP A 91 2.86 4.01 20.59
CA ASP A 91 3.22 5.30 19.96
C ASP A 91 2.07 6.32 19.95
N GLY A 92 0.88 5.90 20.40
CA GLY A 92 -0.34 6.69 20.37
C GLY A 92 -1.01 6.73 18.99
N LEU A 93 -2.21 7.34 18.95
CA LEU A 93 -3.03 7.35 17.72
C LEU A 93 -2.42 8.17 16.59
N ALA A 94 -1.61 9.19 16.90
CA ALA A 94 -1.00 10.06 15.90
C ALA A 94 -0.09 9.29 14.93
N ALA A 95 0.66 8.31 15.43
CA ALA A 95 1.55 7.49 14.61
C ALA A 95 0.79 6.56 13.64
N ALA A 96 -0.47 6.24 13.94
CA ALA A 96 -1.31 5.41 13.09
C ALA A 96 -2.07 6.20 12.00
N ILE A 97 -2.06 7.55 12.04
CA ILE A 97 -2.84 8.38 11.11
C ILE A 97 -2.38 8.16 9.67
N ALA A 98 -1.08 8.28 9.40
CA ALA A 98 -0.55 8.14 8.05
C ALA A 98 -0.91 6.78 7.40
N PRO A 99 -0.60 5.62 8.01
CA PRO A 99 -0.98 4.34 7.43
C PRO A 99 -2.51 4.16 7.31
N SER A 100 -3.29 4.74 8.23
CA SER A 100 -4.77 4.72 8.14
C SER A 100 -5.29 5.52 6.94
N VAL A 101 -4.74 6.71 6.69
CA VAL A 101 -5.10 7.55 5.53
C VAL A 101 -4.76 6.83 4.22
N PHE A 102 -3.57 6.23 4.12
CA PHE A 102 -3.20 5.44 2.95
C PHE A 102 -4.08 4.19 2.78
N THR A 103 -4.54 3.58 3.88
CA THR A 103 -5.52 2.47 3.82
C THR A 103 -6.83 2.94 3.19
N LEU A 104 -7.38 4.06 3.67
CA LEU A 104 -8.62 4.62 3.11
C LEU A 104 -8.47 4.99 1.64
N LEU A 105 -7.32 5.56 1.27
CA LEU A 105 -7.02 5.89 -0.13
C LEU A 105 -6.88 4.65 -1.01
N THR A 106 -6.29 3.57 -0.48
CA THR A 106 -6.22 2.26 -1.14
C THR A 106 -7.61 1.68 -1.38
N LEU A 107 -8.49 1.70 -0.37
CA LEU A 107 -9.87 1.26 -0.50
C LEU A 107 -10.65 2.12 -1.51
N LEU A 108 -10.47 3.44 -1.49
CA LEU A 108 -11.09 4.35 -2.46
C LEU A 108 -10.64 4.03 -3.89
N SER A 109 -9.33 3.84 -4.10
CA SER A 109 -8.76 3.43 -5.40
C SER A 109 -9.38 2.12 -5.88
N TRP A 110 -9.49 1.12 -4.99
CA TRP A 110 -10.11 -0.17 -5.29
C TRP A 110 -11.59 -0.04 -5.67
N ILE A 111 -12.39 0.71 -4.90
CA ILE A 111 -13.83 0.94 -5.19
C ILE A 111 -13.99 1.58 -6.57
N LEU A 112 -13.20 2.60 -6.89
CA LEU A 112 -13.27 3.31 -8.17
C LEU A 112 -12.85 2.41 -9.33
N TRP A 113 -11.82 1.59 -9.15
CA TRP A 113 -11.40 0.59 -10.13
C TRP A 113 -12.48 -0.46 -10.39
N ASN A 114 -13.06 -1.03 -9.33
CA ASN A 114 -14.09 -2.05 -9.46
C ASN A 114 -15.38 -1.51 -10.10
N ALA A 115 -15.75 -0.26 -9.78
CA ALA A 115 -16.83 0.43 -10.49
C ALA A 115 -16.52 0.57 -11.99
N ARG A 116 -15.27 0.90 -12.35
CA ARG A 116 -14.83 1.02 -13.75
C ARG A 116 -14.91 -0.32 -14.50
N ILE A 117 -14.48 -1.42 -13.90
CA ILE A 117 -14.59 -2.76 -14.52
C ILE A 117 -16.05 -3.13 -14.75
N ARG A 118 -16.92 -2.94 -13.74
CA ARG A 118 -18.35 -3.26 -13.87
C ARG A 118 -19.06 -2.45 -14.95
N MET A 119 -18.75 -1.16 -15.09
CA MET A 119 -19.32 -0.32 -16.15
C MET A 119 -18.84 -0.70 -17.56
N GLY A 120 -17.64 -1.26 -17.69
CA GLY A 120 -17.13 -1.78 -18.97
C GLY A 120 -17.60 -3.21 -19.30
N ALA A 121 -18.33 -3.85 -18.40
CA ALA A 121 -18.84 -5.22 -18.53
C ALA A 121 -20.33 -5.28 -18.94
N HIS A 122 -20.98 -4.14 -19.19
CA HIS A 122 -22.30 -4.10 -19.83
C HIS A 122 -22.13 -4.03 -21.36
N PRO A 123 -22.48 -5.10 -22.10
CA PRO A 123 -22.57 -5.06 -23.56
C PRO A 123 -23.74 -4.21 -24.05
#